data_AF-E3EH38-F1
#
_entry.id   AF-E3EH38-F1
#
_cell.length_a   1.000
_cell.length_b   1.000
_cell.length_c   1.000
_cell.angle_alpha   90.00
_cell.angle_beta   90.00
_cell.angle_gamma   90.00
#
_symmetry.space_group_name_H-M   'P 1'
#
loop_
_entity.id
_entity.type
_entity.pdbx_description
1 polymer ?
#
loop_
_entity_poly.entity_id
_entity_poly.type
_entity_poly.pdbx_seq_one_letter_code
_entity_poly.pdbx_strand_id
1 'polypeptide(L)'
;MFTTTNKGVHDMDTALQKVMTELEISPKATIIIDLMKFHLKTINRLNEFVERLLFETSGSVPELSLLAKMRKEDIDSYSYTDKTTFVYDYYRDKQTALEKLFQEPMKAVKIRRFKTDNPELIYDVYFNCGKYSSSLTVALSI
;
A
#
# COMPACT_ATOMS: atom_id res chain seq x y z
N MET A 1 11.82 31.47 -9.31
CA MET A 1 11.49 30.43 -10.32
C MET A 1 12.17 29.15 -9.87
N PHE A 2 11.43 28.21 -9.27
CA PHE A 2 11.92 26.88 -8.90
C PHE A 2 10.80 25.88 -9.20
N THR A 3 10.91 25.19 -10.33
CA THR A 3 10.02 24.10 -10.75
C THR A 3 10.82 22.80 -10.76
N THR A 4 11.19 22.30 -9.58
CA THR A 4 11.94 21.05 -9.44
C THR A 4 11.07 19.87 -9.02
N THR A 5 9.79 20.09 -8.72
CA THR A 5 8.87 19.04 -8.25
C THR A 5 8.24 18.19 -9.37
N ASN A 6 8.15 18.71 -10.60
CA ASN A 6 7.44 17.99 -11.68
C ASN A 6 8.29 17.00 -12.49
N LYS A 7 9.62 17.13 -12.52
CA LYS A 7 10.47 16.26 -13.36
C LYS A 7 10.59 14.85 -12.76
N GLY A 8 10.88 14.75 -11.46
CA GLY A 8 11.05 13.46 -10.78
C GLY A 8 9.76 12.62 -10.69
N VAL A 9 8.59 13.26 -10.59
CA VAL A 9 7.29 12.55 -10.59
C VAL A 9 6.98 12.02 -11.99
N HIS A 10 7.23 12.81 -13.04
CA HIS A 10 7.05 12.38 -14.43
C HIS A 10 7.97 11.20 -14.80
N ASP A 11 9.18 11.17 -14.25
CA ASP A 11 10.15 10.10 -14.46
C ASP A 11 9.68 8.78 -13.82
N MET A 12 9.07 8.84 -12.62
CA MET A 12 8.49 7.68 -11.93
C MET A 12 7.30 7.08 -12.68
N ASP A 13 6.32 7.92 -13.06
CA ASP A 13 5.12 7.45 -13.76
C ASP A 13 5.49 6.79 -15.09
N THR A 14 6.47 7.36 -15.79
CA THR A 14 7.00 6.79 -17.04
C THR A 14 7.70 5.46 -16.81
N ALA A 15 8.54 5.35 -15.78
CA ALA A 15 9.26 4.11 -15.46
C ALA A 15 8.29 3.00 -15.04
N LEU A 16 7.32 3.31 -14.17
CA LEU A 16 6.30 2.37 -13.76
C LEU A 16 5.45 1.89 -14.95
N GLN A 17 5.07 2.80 -15.85
CA GLN A 17 4.31 2.45 -17.05
C GLN A 17 5.08 1.48 -17.96
N LYS A 18 6.39 1.67 -18.11
CA LYS A 18 7.24 0.74 -18.87
C LYS A 18 7.24 -0.64 -18.24
N VAL A 19 7.46 -0.74 -16.93
CA VAL A 19 7.43 -2.02 -16.20
C VAL A 19 6.07 -2.70 -16.34
N MET A 20 4.96 -1.96 -16.18
CA MET A 20 3.62 -2.54 -16.37
C MET A 20 3.39 -3.07 -17.79
N THR A 21 3.93 -2.40 -18.82
CA THR A 21 3.87 -2.86 -20.21
C THR A 21 4.71 -4.10 -20.45
N GLU A 22 5.93 -4.17 -19.90
CA GLU A 22 6.82 -5.33 -20.01
C GLU A 22 6.26 -6.57 -19.30
N LEU A 23 5.57 -6.36 -18.17
CA LEU A 23 4.87 -7.42 -17.44
C LEU A 23 3.49 -7.75 -18.04
N GLU A 24 3.13 -7.17 -19.19
CA GLU A 24 1.85 -7.36 -19.87
C GLU A 24 0.62 -7.12 -18.97
N ILE A 25 0.76 -6.23 -17.97
CA ILE A 25 -0.32 -5.90 -17.04
C ILE A 25 -1.41 -5.15 -17.80
N SER A 26 -2.58 -5.76 -17.89
CA SER A 26 -3.75 -5.13 -18.51
C SER A 26 -4.08 -3.79 -17.83
N PRO A 27 -4.35 -2.70 -18.58
CA PRO A 27 -4.80 -1.44 -18.01
C PRO A 27 -6.10 -1.55 -17.18
N LYS A 28 -6.87 -2.64 -17.37
CA LYS A 28 -8.09 -2.93 -16.61
C LYS A 28 -7.81 -3.61 -15.27
N ALA A 29 -6.59 -4.07 -15.01
CA ALA A 29 -6.19 -4.73 -13.78
C ALA A 29 -5.93 -3.69 -12.66
N THR A 30 -6.98 -2.95 -12.30
CA THR A 30 -6.88 -1.79 -11.41
C THR A 30 -6.31 -2.13 -10.03
N ILE A 31 -6.57 -3.32 -9.51
CA ILE A 31 -6.08 -3.77 -8.21
C ILE A 31 -4.55 -3.83 -8.18
N ILE A 32 -3.92 -4.52 -9.13
CA ILE A 32 -2.46 -4.62 -9.17
C ILE A 32 -1.83 -3.28 -9.50
N ILE A 33 -2.43 -2.49 -10.41
CA ILE A 33 -1.94 -1.15 -10.75
C ILE A 33 -1.94 -0.24 -9.51
N ASP A 34 -3.01 -0.27 -8.71
CA ASP A 34 -3.09 0.51 -7.48
C ASP A 34 -2.05 0.09 -6.46
N LEU A 35 -1.81 -1.23 -6.31
CA LEU A 35 -0.77 -1.75 -5.42
C LEU A 35 0.63 -1.36 -5.88
N MET A 36 0.93 -1.47 -7.17
CA MET A 36 2.22 -1.06 -7.72
C MET A 36 2.45 0.44 -7.51
N LYS A 37 1.45 1.29 -7.80
CA LYS A 37 1.55 2.74 -7.53
C LYS A 37 1.74 3.05 -6.06
N PHE A 38 1.12 2.27 -5.18
CA PHE A 38 1.22 2.46 -3.74
C PHE A 38 2.58 2.02 -3.20
N HIS A 39 3.12 0.88 -3.59
CA HIS A 39 4.38 0.37 -3.02
C HIS A 39 5.63 0.88 -3.76
N LEU A 40 5.56 1.11 -5.07
CA LEU A 40 6.72 1.38 -5.92
C LEU A 40 6.91 2.89 -6.17
N LYS A 41 6.85 3.69 -5.09
CA LYS A 41 6.86 5.17 -5.15
C LYS A 41 8.19 5.79 -5.56
N THR A 42 9.27 5.02 -5.62
CA THR A 42 10.63 5.50 -5.95
C THR A 42 11.29 4.58 -6.98
N ILE A 43 12.25 5.12 -7.76
CA ILE A 43 12.96 4.34 -8.79
C ILE A 43 13.70 3.18 -8.12
N ASN A 44 14.29 3.41 -6.95
CA ASN A 44 14.99 2.36 -6.21
C ASN A 44 14.04 1.22 -5.83
N ARG A 45 12.84 1.53 -5.32
CA ARG A 45 11.85 0.52 -4.93
C ARG A 45 11.27 -0.21 -6.16
N LEU A 46 11.12 0.48 -7.28
CA LEU A 46 10.71 -0.13 -8.56
C LEU A 46 11.79 -1.08 -9.10
N ASN A 47 13.06 -0.67 -9.09
CA ASN A 47 14.17 -1.52 -9.51
C ASN A 47 14.31 -2.76 -8.61
N GLU A 48 14.21 -2.57 -7.28
CA GLU A 48 14.21 -3.68 -6.33
C GLU A 48 13.07 -4.67 -6.62
N PHE A 49 11.86 -4.16 -6.93
CA PHE A 49 10.74 -5.01 -7.33
C PHE A 49 11.06 -5.82 -8.58
N VAL A 50 11.59 -5.20 -9.64
CA VAL A 50 11.95 -5.90 -10.89
C VAL A 50 13.02 -6.96 -10.64
N GLU A 51 14.08 -6.64 -9.88
CA GLU A 51 15.16 -7.58 -9.56
C GLU A 51 14.66 -8.78 -8.76
N ARG A 52 13.80 -8.55 -7.75
CA ARG A 52 13.23 -9.61 -6.91
C ARG A 52 12.21 -10.45 -7.67
N LEU A 53 11.50 -9.87 -8.63
CA LEU A 53 10.48 -10.57 -9.42
C LEU A 53 11.08 -11.72 -10.25
N LEU A 54 12.33 -11.57 -10.73
CA LEU A 54 13.06 -12.62 -11.46
C LEU A 54 13.19 -13.93 -10.68
N PHE A 55 13.13 -13.85 -9.35
CA PHE A 55 13.28 -14.99 -8.45
C PHE A 55 11.97 -15.33 -7.73
N GLU A 56 10.87 -14.64 -8.03
CA GLU A 56 9.59 -14.90 -7.40
C GLU A 56 8.89 -16.08 -8.06
N THR A 57 8.98 -17.24 -7.43
CA THR A 57 8.38 -18.49 -7.91
C THR A 57 7.02 -18.78 -7.28
N SER A 58 6.49 -17.87 -6.46
CA SER A 58 5.25 -18.12 -5.69
C SER A 58 4.00 -17.71 -6.46
N GLY A 59 3.11 -18.69 -6.69
CA GLY A 59 1.74 -18.47 -7.17
C GLY A 59 1.63 -18.28 -8.69
N SER A 60 0.39 -18.14 -9.17
CA SER A 60 0.09 -17.91 -10.60
C SER A 60 0.27 -16.46 -11.05
N VAL A 61 0.46 -15.53 -10.10
CA VAL A 61 0.69 -14.09 -10.34
C VAL A 61 1.84 -13.62 -9.45
N PRO A 62 3.10 -13.83 -9.88
CA PRO A 62 4.31 -13.51 -9.10
C PRO A 62 4.36 -12.05 -8.61
N GLU A 63 3.85 -11.12 -9.40
CA GLU A 63 3.84 -9.69 -9.09
C GLU A 63 3.00 -9.40 -7.83
N LEU A 64 1.82 -10.01 -7.73
CA LEU A 64 0.96 -9.87 -6.55
C LEU A 64 1.58 -10.54 -5.32
N SER A 65 2.20 -11.71 -5.50
CA SER A 65 2.90 -12.41 -4.43
C SER A 65 4.05 -11.56 -3.87
N LEU A 66 4.85 -10.95 -4.75
CA LEU A 66 5.96 -10.09 -4.36
C LEU A 66 5.48 -8.81 -3.69
N LEU A 67 4.47 -8.13 -4.25
CA LEU A 67 3.88 -6.95 -3.62
C LEU A 67 3.32 -7.25 -2.23
N ALA A 68 2.73 -8.44 -2.02
CA ALA A 68 2.27 -8.86 -0.71
C ALA A 68 3.42 -9.09 0.30
N LYS A 69 4.59 -9.57 -0.15
CA LYS A 69 5.80 -9.67 0.68
C LYS A 69 6.34 -8.27 1.02
N MET A 70 6.49 -7.41 0.02
CA MET A 70 6.95 -6.03 0.19
C MET A 70 6.02 -5.24 1.11
N ARG A 71 4.70 -5.43 1.03
CA ARG A 71 3.74 -4.85 1.98
C ARG A 71 4.05 -5.23 3.43
N LYS A 72 4.39 -6.50 3.71
CA LYS A 72 4.73 -6.92 5.08
C LYS A 72 6.00 -6.25 5.57
N GLU A 73 7.02 -6.14 4.71
CA GLU A 73 8.26 -5.40 5.01
C GLU A 73 7.98 -3.92 5.29
N ASP A 74 7.08 -3.30 4.51
CA ASP A 74 6.64 -1.92 4.71
C ASP A 74 5.86 -1.77 6.03
N ILE A 75 5.03 -2.75 6.39
CA ILE A 75 4.32 -2.76 7.69
C ILE A 75 5.33 -2.83 8.84
N ASP A 76 6.35 -3.67 8.70
CA ASP A 76 7.40 -3.83 9.71
C ASP A 76 8.22 -2.55 9.89
N SER A 77 8.44 -1.81 8.81
CA SER A 77 9.32 -0.64 8.79
C SER A 77 8.61 0.68 9.08
N TYR A 78 7.35 0.83 8.64
CA TYR A 78 6.68 2.13 8.51
C TYR A 78 5.28 2.22 9.13
N SER A 79 4.69 1.11 9.59
CA SER A 79 3.39 1.14 10.26
C SER A 79 3.48 1.78 11.66
N TYR A 80 2.33 2.03 12.28
CA TYR A 80 2.27 2.55 13.63
C TYR A 80 2.72 1.49 14.64
N THR A 81 3.56 1.92 15.58
CA THR A 81 4.02 1.10 16.70
C THR A 81 3.18 1.30 17.96
N ASP A 82 2.41 2.39 18.02
CA ASP A 82 1.55 2.73 19.14
C ASP A 82 0.19 3.31 18.70
N LYS A 83 -0.83 3.08 19.54
CA LYS A 83 -2.20 3.52 19.29
C LYS A 83 -2.35 5.03 19.30
N THR A 84 -1.65 5.72 20.20
CA THR A 84 -1.81 7.17 20.40
C THR A 84 -1.42 7.96 19.16
N THR A 85 -0.28 7.61 18.54
CA THR A 85 0.18 8.20 17.29
C THR A 85 -0.81 7.92 16.15
N PHE A 86 -1.33 6.68 16.05
CA PHE A 86 -2.34 6.35 15.05
C PHE A 86 -3.61 7.19 15.21
N VAL A 87 -4.16 7.28 16.42
CA VAL A 87 -5.38 8.04 16.72
C VAL A 87 -5.20 9.52 16.38
N TYR A 88 -4.06 10.10 16.77
CA TYR A 88 -3.73 11.49 16.45
C TYR A 88 -3.69 11.73 14.94
N ASP A 89 -2.96 10.90 14.18
CA ASP A 89 -2.85 11.04 12.73
C ASP A 89 -4.19 10.77 12.04
N TYR A 90 -5.01 9.84 12.55
CA TYR A 90 -6.34 9.53 12.00
C TYR A 90 -7.28 10.74 12.04
N TYR A 91 -7.29 11.49 13.15
CA TYR A 91 -8.13 12.70 13.25
C TYR A 91 -7.65 13.84 12.36
N ARG A 92 -6.36 13.84 11.96
CA ARG A 92 -5.81 14.83 11.03
C ARG A 92 -6.06 14.45 9.57
N ASP A 93 -5.78 13.19 9.23
CA ASP A 93 -5.98 12.62 7.89
C ASP A 93 -6.29 11.13 8.00
N LYS A 94 -7.60 10.84 8.01
CA LYS A 94 -8.13 9.48 8.09
C LYS A 94 -7.61 8.56 6.98
N GLN A 95 -7.48 9.07 5.76
CA GLN A 95 -7.02 8.23 4.64
C GLN A 95 -5.56 7.86 4.85
N THR A 96 -4.69 8.85 5.00
CA THR A 96 -3.24 8.63 5.14
C THR A 96 -2.93 7.79 6.38
N ALA A 97 -3.67 7.97 7.49
CA ALA A 97 -3.48 7.15 8.68
C ALA A 97 -3.83 5.68 8.43
N LEU A 98 -4.94 5.39 7.75
CA LEU A 98 -5.29 4.02 7.39
C LEU A 98 -4.30 3.43 6.37
N GLU A 99 -3.86 4.22 5.39
CA GLU A 99 -2.84 3.77 4.43
C GLU A 99 -1.53 3.40 5.13
N LYS A 100 -1.10 4.17 6.12
CA LYS A 100 0.11 3.88 6.91
C LYS A 100 -0.08 2.67 7.83
N LEU A 101 -1.24 2.52 8.47
CA LEU A 101 -1.50 1.37 9.34
C LEU A 101 -1.47 0.05 8.56
N PHE A 102 -2.18 0.02 7.43
CA PHE A 102 -2.37 -1.21 6.65
C PHE A 102 -1.34 -1.41 5.55
N GLN A 103 -0.58 -0.38 5.17
CA GLN A 103 0.24 -0.34 3.96
C GLN A 103 -0.57 -0.82 2.73
N GLU A 104 -1.76 -0.24 2.57
CA GLU A 104 -2.66 -0.52 1.46
C GLU A 104 -3.22 0.80 0.92
N PRO A 105 -3.54 0.91 -0.38
CA PRO A 105 -4.26 2.06 -0.91
C PRO A 105 -5.66 2.12 -0.30
N MET A 106 -5.98 3.20 0.42
CA MET A 106 -7.25 3.38 1.14
C MET A 106 -8.19 4.30 0.37
N LYS A 107 -8.56 3.87 -0.83
CA LYS A 107 -9.59 4.56 -1.63
C LYS A 107 -10.90 4.67 -0.83
N ALA A 108 -11.71 5.68 -1.14
CA ALA A 108 -12.98 5.96 -0.44
C ALA A 108 -13.88 4.72 -0.28
N VAL A 109 -13.91 3.81 -1.26
CA VAL A 109 -14.70 2.56 -1.18
C VAL A 109 -14.21 1.62 -0.07
N LYS A 110 -12.90 1.51 0.17
CA LYS A 110 -12.34 0.70 1.27
C LYS A 110 -12.59 1.38 2.61
N ILE A 111 -12.41 2.70 2.68
CA ILE A 111 -12.67 3.48 3.91
C ILE A 111 -14.11 3.30 4.38
N ARG A 112 -15.09 3.35 3.45
CA ARG A 112 -16.52 3.16 3.78
C ARG A 112 -16.87 1.76 4.29
N ARG A 113 -15.97 0.77 4.19
CA ARG A 113 -16.19 -0.57 4.76
C ARG A 113 -16.07 -0.58 6.27
N PHE A 114 -15.33 0.35 6.85
CA PHE A 114 -15.26 0.53 8.30
C PHE A 114 -16.60 1.09 8.76
N LYS A 115 -17.39 0.29 9.50
CA LYS A 115 -18.69 0.69 10.06
C LYS A 115 -18.57 1.53 11.33
N THR A 116 -17.39 2.11 11.55
CA THR A 116 -17.05 2.94 12.69
C THR A 116 -16.08 4.03 12.27
N ASP A 117 -16.18 5.17 12.93
CA ASP A 117 -15.22 6.27 12.87
C ASP A 117 -14.37 6.36 14.14
N ASN A 118 -14.45 5.38 15.04
CA ASN A 118 -13.62 5.31 16.25
C ASN A 118 -12.23 4.72 15.91
N PRO A 119 -11.16 5.54 15.88
CA PRO A 119 -9.82 5.03 15.58
C PRO A 119 -9.27 4.08 16.66
N GLU A 120 -9.63 4.25 17.93
CA GLU A 120 -9.15 3.34 18.98
C GLU A 120 -9.66 1.91 18.73
N LEU A 121 -10.95 1.78 18.39
CA LEU A 121 -11.55 0.49 18.04
C LEU A 121 -10.90 -0.12 16.79
N ILE A 122 -10.65 0.69 15.76
CA ILE A 122 -9.99 0.21 14.53
C ILE A 122 -8.59 -0.35 14.86
N TYR A 123 -7.82 0.36 15.68
CA TYR A 123 -6.48 -0.07 16.05
C TYR A 123 -6.50 -1.35 16.90
N ASP A 124 -7.41 -1.44 17.86
CA ASP A 124 -7.56 -2.63 18.72
C ASP A 124 -7.96 -3.85 17.90
N VAL A 125 -8.92 -3.72 16.99
CA VAL A 125 -9.31 -4.81 16.10
C VAL A 125 -8.16 -5.19 15.17
N TYR A 126 -7.43 -4.22 14.61
CA TYR A 126 -6.22 -4.50 13.82
C TYR A 126 -5.18 -5.31 14.60
N PHE A 127 -4.89 -4.92 15.84
CA PHE A 127 -3.96 -5.63 16.70
C PHE A 127 -4.42 -7.07 16.97
N ASN A 128 -5.72 -7.26 17.25
CA ASN A 128 -6.32 -8.57 17.51
C ASN A 128 -6.36 -9.47 16.27
N CYS A 129 -6.61 -8.92 15.08
CA CYS A 129 -6.54 -9.66 13.81
C CYS A 129 -5.09 -10.02 13.43
N GLY A 130 -4.10 -9.38 14.05
CA GLY A 130 -2.68 -9.60 13.79
C GLY A 130 -2.11 -8.63 12.75
N LYS A 131 -0.83 -8.28 12.94
CA LYS A 131 -0.07 -7.22 12.24
C LYS A 131 -0.21 -7.21 10.71
N TYR A 132 -0.31 -8.36 10.07
CA TYR A 132 -0.36 -8.45 8.60
C TYR A 132 -1.78 -8.51 8.02
N SER A 133 -2.80 -8.41 8.87
CA SER A 133 -4.20 -8.42 8.43
C SER A 133 -4.50 -7.29 7.45
N SER A 134 -5.40 -7.59 6.52
CA SER A 134 -5.83 -6.61 5.52
C SER A 134 -6.80 -5.61 6.12
N SER A 135 -6.92 -4.43 5.50
CA SER A 135 -7.92 -3.45 5.91
C SER A 135 -9.35 -4.01 5.83
N LEU A 136 -9.59 -4.94 4.88
CA LEU A 136 -10.87 -5.61 4.73
C LEU A 136 -11.14 -6.59 5.87
N THR A 137 -10.14 -7.37 6.27
CA THR A 137 -10.24 -8.30 7.40
C THR A 137 -10.63 -7.53 8.67
N VAL A 138 -9.93 -6.44 8.96
CA VAL A 138 -10.23 -5.59 10.12
C VAL A 138 -11.63 -4.98 10.01
N ALA A 139 -12.00 -4.43 8.85
CA ALA A 139 -13.32 -3.83 8.65
C ALA A 139 -14.47 -4.84 8.83
N LEU A 140 -14.27 -6.12 8.51
CA LEU A 140 -15.25 -7.20 8.73
C LEU A 140 -15.31 -7.68 10.19
N SER A 141 -14.31 -7.33 11.00
CA SER A 141 -14.21 -7.69 12.42
C SER A 141 -14.66 -6.57 13.37
N ILE A 142 -15.13 -5.44 12.83
CA ILE A 142 -15.76 -4.32 13.54
C ILE A 142 -17.28 -4.51 13.51
#